data_AF-A0A1V1P308-F1
#
_entry.id   AF-A0A1V1P308-F1
#
_cell.length_a   1.000
_cell.length_b   1.000
_cell.length_c   1.000
_cell.angle_alpha   90.00
_cell.angle_beta   90.00
_cell.angle_gamma   90.00
#
_symmetry.space_group_name_H-M   'P 1'
#
loop_
_entity.id
_entity.type
_entity.pdbx_description
1 polymer ?
#
loop_
_entity_poly.entity_id
_entity_poly.type
_entity_poly.pdbx_seq_one_letter_code
_entity_poly.pdbx_strand_id
1 'polypeptide(L)' 'MKAANIRQSKGDRKGFHIFRHHLATALLGNGISQPVISSTLGHTSPDSLEPYLSADFSHLKDCSISIESFPMKKEVFSYE' A
#
# COMPACT_ATOMS: atom_id res chain seq x y z
N MET A 1 -19.18 8.14 -1.60
CA MET A 1 -17.94 8.84 -1.98
C MET A 1 -18.14 10.32 -2.24
N LYS A 2 -19.04 10.74 -3.13
CA LYS A 2 -19.28 12.17 -3.44
C LYS A 2 -19.62 13.03 -2.21
N ALA A 3 -20.50 12.56 -1.32
CA ALA A 3 -20.85 13.27 -0.08
C ALA A 3 -19.66 13.45 0.88
N ALA A 4 -18.68 12.55 0.84
CA ALA A 4 -17.46 12.60 1.65
C ALA A 4 -16.26 13.18 0.86
N ASN A 5 -16.50 13.76 -0.32
CA ASN A 5 -15.50 14.31 -1.22
C ASN A 5 -14.33 13.35 -1.56
N ILE A 6 -14.59 12.05 -1.64
CA ILE A 6 -13.57 11.06 -1.99
C ILE A 6 -13.39 11.06 -3.52
N ARG A 7 -12.15 11.28 -3.98
CA ARG A 7 -11.78 11.32 -5.40
C ARG A 7 -12.12 9.99 -6.10
N GLN A 8 -12.70 10.07 -7.29
CA GLN A 8 -13.03 8.93 -8.13
C GLN A 8 -12.63 9.19 -9.58
N SER A 9 -11.49 8.63 -9.99
CA SER A 9 -11.00 8.62 -11.36
C SER A 9 -11.66 7.51 -12.17
N LYS A 10 -11.57 7.59 -13.50
CA LYS A 10 -11.99 6.50 -14.38
C LYS A 10 -11.07 5.30 -14.15
N GLY A 11 -11.63 4.16 -13.75
CA GLY A 11 -10.88 2.94 -13.40
C GLY A 11 -10.72 2.70 -11.90
N ASP A 12 -11.00 3.68 -11.05
CA ASP A 12 -10.93 3.51 -9.60
C ASP A 12 -11.99 2.50 -9.10
N ARG A 13 -11.62 1.70 -8.11
CA ARG A 13 -12.56 0.78 -7.44
C ARG A 13 -13.67 1.58 -6.76
N LYS A 14 -14.92 1.26 -7.11
CA LYS A 14 -16.13 1.87 -6.52
C LYS A 14 -16.91 0.83 -5.73
N GLY A 15 -17.60 1.27 -4.68
CA GLY A 15 -18.44 0.41 -3.84
C GLY A 15 -17.75 -0.05 -2.55
N PHE A 16 -18.37 -0.97 -1.81
CA PHE A 16 -17.98 -1.32 -0.44
C PHE A 16 -16.63 -2.06 -0.32
N HIS A 17 -16.12 -2.65 -1.40
CA HIS A 17 -14.84 -3.36 -1.38
C HIS A 17 -13.65 -2.45 -0.99
N ILE A 18 -13.80 -1.12 -1.14
CA ILE A 18 -12.85 -0.12 -0.66
C ILE A 18 -12.61 -0.22 0.86
N PHE A 19 -13.63 -0.58 1.64
CA PHE A 19 -13.52 -0.66 3.10
C PHE A 19 -12.74 -1.89 3.51
N ARG A 20 -12.96 -3.02 2.83
CA ARG A 20 -12.15 -4.22 3.00
C ARG A 20 -10.69 -3.94 2.65
N HIS A 21 -10.45 -3.24 1.55
CA HIS A 21 -9.10 -2.86 1.15
C HIS A 21 -8.45 -1.94 2.19
N HIS A 22 -9.16 -0.91 2.64
CA HIS A 22 -8.67 -0.01 3.68
C HIS A 22 -8.38 -0.73 5.00
N LEU A 23 -9.24 -1.66 5.43
CA LEU A 23 -9.02 -2.47 6.63
C LEU A 23 -7.72 -3.27 6.51
N ALA A 24 -7.50 -3.96 5.40
CA ALA A 24 -6.30 -4.76 5.16
C ALA A 24 -5.03 -3.89 5.19
N THR A 25 -5.03 -2.76 4.47
CA THR A 25 -3.86 -1.88 4.38
C THR A 25 -3.58 -1.15 5.69
N ALA A 26 -4.62 -0.78 6.45
CA ALA A 26 -4.46 -0.20 7.78
C ALA A 26 -3.87 -1.21 8.77
N LEU A 27 -4.32 -2.46 8.77
CA LEU A 27 -3.75 -3.49 9.66
C LEU A 27 -2.30 -3.80 9.31
N LEU A 28 -1.96 -3.89 8.02
CA LEU A 28 -0.58 -4.07 7.55
C LEU A 28 0.31 -2.90 8.00
N GLY A 29 -0.10 -1.66 7.73
CA GLY A 29 0.66 -0.48 8.12
C GLY A 29 0.83 -0.30 9.64
N ASN A 30 -0.03 -0.92 10.46
CA ASN A 30 0.12 -0.97 11.92
C ASN A 30 0.94 -2.18 12.42
N GLY A 31 1.55 -2.95 11.51
CA GLY A 31 2.41 -4.08 11.87
C GLY A 31 1.67 -5.30 12.40
N ILE A 32 0.37 -5.44 12.13
CA ILE A 32 -0.40 -6.61 12.54
C ILE A 32 0.05 -7.84 11.72
N SER A 33 0.18 -8.99 12.37
CA SER A 33 0.70 -10.20 11.72
C SER A 33 -0.22 -10.70 10.60
N GLN A 34 0.39 -11.12 9.48
CA GLN A 34 -0.33 -11.62 8.30
C GLN A 34 -1.36 -12.72 8.60
N PRO A 35 -1.12 -13.69 9.52
CA PRO A 35 -2.13 -14.68 9.88
C PRO A 35 -3.39 -14.05 10.48
N VAL A 36 -3.25 -13.05 11.36
CA VAL A 36 -4.38 -12.36 12.00
C VAL A 36 -5.18 -11.56 10.97
N ILE A 37 -4.50 -10.86 10.06
CA ILE A 37 -5.17 -10.12 8.98
C ILE A 37 -5.90 -11.10 8.05
N SER A 38 -5.26 -12.21 7.68
CA SER A 38 -5.86 -13.25 6.83
C SER A 38 -7.12 -13.83 7.46
N SER A 39 -7.08 -14.19 8.74
CA SER A 39 -8.26 -14.66 9.48
C SER A 39 -9.36 -13.59 9.56
N THR A 40 -9.00 -12.34 9.83
CA THR A 40 -9.96 -11.20 9.90
C THR A 40 -10.66 -10.98 8.56
N LEU A 41 -9.94 -11.16 7.46
CA LEU A 41 -10.48 -11.03 6.11
C LEU A 41 -11.20 -12.31 5.64
N GLY A 42 -11.07 -13.43 6.34
CA GLY A 42 -11.60 -14.73 5.91
C GLY A 42 -10.84 -15.31 4.71
N HIS A 43 -9.55 -15.01 4.61
CA HIS A 43 -8.66 -15.60 3.61
C HIS A 43 -8.14 -16.97 4.06
N THR A 44 -8.10 -17.92 3.14
CA THR A 44 -7.57 -19.28 3.37
C THR A 44 -6.07 -19.40 3.14
N SER A 45 -5.49 -18.54 2.29
CA SER A 45 -4.04 -18.46 2.08
C SER A 45 -3.50 -17.07 2.50
N PRO A 46 -2.35 -16.98 3.18
CA PRO A 46 -1.66 -15.72 3.44
C PRO A 46 -1.31 -14.94 2.16
N ASP A 47 -1.06 -15.65 1.04
CA ASP A 47 -0.68 -15.04 -0.25
C ASP A 47 -1.75 -14.08 -0.78
N SER A 48 -3.00 -14.27 -0.35
CA SER A 48 -4.11 -13.35 -0.66
C SER A 48 -3.93 -11.94 -0.07
N LEU A 49 -2.92 -11.72 0.77
CA LEU A 49 -2.53 -10.41 1.26
C LEU A 49 -1.62 -9.63 0.30
N GLU A 50 -1.02 -10.29 -0.69
CA GLU A 50 -0.14 -9.64 -1.69
C GLU A 50 -0.75 -8.38 -2.31
N PRO A 51 -2.04 -8.33 -2.70
CA PRO A 51 -2.64 -7.14 -3.30
C PRO A 51 -2.67 -5.91 -2.38
N TYR A 52 -2.46 -6.08 -1.07
CA TYR A 52 -2.45 -5.00 -0.08
C TYR A 52 -1.03 -4.59 0.33
N LEU A 53 -0.02 -5.45 0.13
CA LEU A 53 1.38 -5.16 0.48
C LEU A 53 1.90 -3.91 -0.24
N SER A 54 1.50 -3.70 -1.50
CA SER A 54 1.88 -2.52 -2.29
C SER A 54 1.44 -1.19 -1.66
N ALA A 55 0.44 -1.20 -0.78
CA ALA A 55 -0.05 -0.01 -0.09
C ALA A 55 0.71 0.31 1.20
N ASP A 56 1.49 -0.65 1.73
CA ASP A 56 2.29 -0.46 2.94
C ASP A 56 3.65 0.19 2.60
N PHE A 57 3.58 1.42 2.11
CA PHE A 57 4.74 2.15 1.62
C PHE A 57 5.81 2.35 2.71
N SER A 58 5.40 2.47 3.97
CA SER A 58 6.33 2.66 5.09
C SER A 58 7.28 1.47 5.21
N HIS A 59 6.75 0.24 5.33
CA HIS A 59 7.57 -0.95 5.45
C HIS A 59 8.24 -1.35 4.12
N LEU A 60 7.65 -1.01 2.97
CA LEU A 60 8.31 -1.21 1.67
C LEU A 60 9.62 -0.41 1.54
N LYS A 61 9.75 0.73 2.21
CA LYS A 61 11.02 1.47 2.24
C LYS A 61 12.13 0.73 2.97
N ASP A 62 11.79 -0.06 3.99
CA ASP A 62 12.78 -0.85 4.73
C ASP A 62 13.38 -1.95 3.84
N CYS A 63 12.62 -2.41 2.84
CA CYS A 63 13.09 -3.34 1.80
C CYS A 63 13.90 -2.66 0.69
N SER A 64 14.06 -1.33 0.72
CA SER A 64 14.77 -0.62 -0.34
C SER A 64 16.29 -0.88 -0.27
N ILE A 65 16.91 -0.97 -1.45
CA ILE A 65 18.36 -1.07 -1.55
C ILE A 65 18.93 0.34 -1.48
N SER A 66 19.89 0.56 -0.58
CA SER A 66 20.59 1.84 -0.47
C SER A 66 21.30 2.19 -1.78
N ILE A 67 21.12 3.44 -2.22
CA ILE A 67 21.81 4.02 -3.38
C ILE A 67 22.96 4.94 -2.96
N GLU A 68 23.34 4.94 -1.68
CA GLU A 68 24.41 5.81 -1.15
C GLU A 68 25.76 5.61 -1.86
N SER A 69 26.03 4.39 -2.34
CA SER A 69 27.20 4.05 -3.13
C SER A 69 27.17 4.57 -4.58
N PHE A 70 26.03 5.11 -5.03
CA PHE A 70 25.81 5.63 -6.38
C PHE A 70 25.35 7.09 -6.35
N PRO A 71 26.23 8.03 -5.94
CA PRO A 71 25.86 9.45 -5.85
C PRO A 71 25.51 10.00 -7.24
N MET A 72 24.28 10.50 -7.38
CA MET A 72 23.83 11.17 -8.60
C MET A 72 24.39 12.59 -8.66
N LYS A 73 24.89 13.00 -9.84
CA LYS A 73 25.37 14.36 -10.05
C LYS A 73 24.22 15.36 -9.89
N LYS A 74 24.52 16.51 -9.32
CA LYS A 74 23.52 17.56 -9.02
C LYS A 74 22.80 18.05 -10.28
N GLU A 75 23.49 18.00 -11.43
CA GLU A 75 22.94 18.32 -12.76
C GLU A 75 21.80 17.40 -13.22
N VAL A 76 21.58 16.24 -12.57
CA VAL A 76 20.50 15.31 -12.93
C VAL A 76 19.17 15.70 -12.26
N PHE A 77 19.21 16.47 -11.17
CA PHE A 77 18.02 16.90 -10.43
C PHE A 77 17.49 18.27 -10.86
N SER A 78 18.13 18.94 -11.84
CA SER A 78 17.57 20.15 -12.43
C SER A 78 16.43 19.78 -13.36
N TYR A 79 15.22 19.72 -12.81
CA TYR A 79 14.01 19.96 -13.58
C TYR A 79 13.88 21.49 -13.73
N GLU A 80 14.20 22.00 -14.92
CA GLU A 80 13.65 23.29 -15.39
C GLU A 80 12.15 23.14 -15.67
#